data_AF-A0A951KPN2-F1
#
_entry.id   AF-A0A951KPN2-F1
#
_cell.length_a   1.000
_cell.length_b   1.000
_cell.length_c   1.000
_cell.angle_alpha   90.00
_cell.angle_beta   90.00
_cell.angle_gamma   90.00
#
_symmetry.space_group_name_H-M   'P 1'
#
loop_
_entity.id
_entity.type
_entity.pdbx_description
1 polymer ?
#
loop_
_entity_poly.entity_id
_entity_poly.type
_entity_poly.pdbx_seq_one_letter_code
_entity_poly.pdbx_strand_id
1 'polypeptide(L)'
;MMQVERIRVRPEPFSPIHAERMALWRQRIWDAVQTARTHAEFHMAGARQGNHDSGHLSTLGWRAFHDGQQRQAHDYFRAALHYDPYSISAWFGLSRTARTRQMRRAYLQTAIDLQHLVSDLSRQNDL
;
A
#
# COMPACT_ATOMS: atom_id res chain seq x y z
N MET A 1 57.71 12.67 -4.60
CA MET A 1 56.53 12.32 -5.41
C MET A 1 55.77 11.24 -4.62
N MET A 2 54.73 11.62 -3.85
CA MET A 2 53.94 10.66 -3.05
C MET A 2 52.80 10.11 -3.90
N GLN A 3 52.75 8.80 -4.08
CA GLN A 3 51.60 8.12 -4.68
C GLN A 3 50.46 8.10 -3.66
N VAL A 4 49.33 8.69 -4.03
CA VAL A 4 48.10 8.62 -3.24
C VAL A 4 47.39 7.34 -3.65
N GLU A 5 47.38 6.36 -2.75
CA GLU A 5 46.68 5.09 -2.95
C GLU A 5 45.17 5.37 -2.95
N ARG A 6 44.54 5.26 -4.13
CA ARG A 6 43.09 5.38 -4.24
C ARG A 6 42.44 4.22 -3.51
N ILE A 7 41.82 4.50 -2.36
CA ILE A 7 40.95 3.56 -1.64
C ILE A 7 39.89 3.07 -2.62
N ARG A 8 40.05 1.85 -3.14
CA ARG A 8 38.98 1.14 -3.82
C ARG A 8 37.98 0.75 -2.74
N VAL A 9 36.94 1.57 -2.58
CA VAL A 9 35.74 1.14 -1.87
C VAL A 9 35.17 -0.03 -2.69
N ARG A 10 35.39 -1.26 -2.22
CA ARG A 10 34.67 -2.41 -2.76
C ARG A 10 33.19 -2.11 -2.56
N PRO A 11 32.33 -2.17 -3.60
CA PRO A 11 30.90 -2.19 -3.34
C PRO A 11 30.64 -3.38 -2.43
N GLU A 12 30.16 -3.12 -1.22
CA GLU A 12 29.72 -4.16 -0.29
C GLU A 12 28.81 -5.12 -1.06
N PRO A 13 29.09 -6.44 -1.07
CA PRO A 13 28.22 -7.38 -1.74
C PRO A 13 26.83 -7.25 -1.12
N PHE A 14 25.81 -7.08 -1.96
CA PHE A 14 24.41 -7.10 -1.53
C PHE A 14 24.19 -8.32 -0.62
N SER A 15 23.98 -8.07 0.68
CA SER A 15 23.79 -9.13 1.65
C SER A 15 22.56 -9.96 1.24
N PRO A 16 22.66 -11.31 1.18
CA PRO A 16 21.54 -12.17 0.76
C PRO A 16 20.25 -11.92 1.53
N ILE A 17 20.37 -11.59 2.82
CA ILE A 17 19.25 -11.23 3.70
C ILE A 17 18.52 -9.98 3.20
N HIS A 18 19.24 -8.98 2.67
CA HIS A 18 18.63 -7.77 2.13
C HIS A 18 17.89 -8.05 0.82
N ALA A 19 18.45 -8.89 -0.04
CA ALA A 19 17.80 -9.29 -1.29
C ALA A 19 16.51 -10.10 -1.04
N GLU A 20 16.55 -11.04 -0.11
CA GLU A 20 15.38 -11.83 0.30
C GLU A 20 14.27 -10.94 0.89
N ARG A 21 14.63 -10.04 1.81
CA ARG A 21 13.68 -9.08 2.39
C ARG A 21 13.02 -8.18 1.33
N MET A 22 13.81 -7.72 0.36
CA MET A 22 13.31 -6.92 -0.77
C MET A 22 12.35 -7.74 -1.65
N ALA A 23 12.67 -8.99 -1.94
CA ALA A 23 11.81 -9.88 -2.72
C ALA A 23 10.46 -10.12 -2.01
N LEU A 24 10.49 -10.44 -0.72
CA LEU A 24 9.28 -10.63 0.09
C LEU A 24 8.44 -9.36 0.18
N TRP A 25 9.06 -8.18 0.32
CA TRP A 25 8.35 -6.90 0.31
C TRP A 25 7.65 -6.64 -1.02
N ARG A 26 8.35 -6.85 -2.15
CA ARG A 26 7.77 -6.72 -3.49
C ARG A 26 6.61 -7.71 -3.70
N GLN A 27 6.76 -8.93 -3.23
CA GLN A 27 5.70 -9.93 -3.31
C GLN A 27 4.44 -9.49 -2.53
N ARG A 28 4.59 -8.99 -1.30
CA ARG A 28 3.43 -8.50 -0.52
C ARG A 28 2.71 -7.35 -1.21
N ILE A 29 3.45 -6.41 -1.80
CA ILE A 29 2.86 -5.31 -2.57
C ILE A 29 2.11 -5.85 -3.77
N TRP A 30 2.73 -6.77 -4.52
CA TRP A 30 2.11 -7.38 -5.68
C TRP A 30 0.81 -8.11 -5.30
N ASP A 31 0.84 -8.94 -4.25
CA ASP A 31 -0.32 -9.67 -3.75
C ASP A 31 -1.44 -8.70 -3.36
N ALA A 32 -1.12 -7.63 -2.63
CA ALA A 32 -2.12 -6.63 -2.23
C ALA A 32 -2.77 -5.92 -3.42
N VAL A 33 -1.96 -5.53 -4.42
CA VAL A 33 -2.45 -4.91 -5.66
C VAL A 33 -3.33 -5.89 -6.44
N GLN A 34 -2.94 -7.16 -6.53
CA GLN A 34 -3.75 -8.18 -7.21
C GLN A 34 -5.03 -8.47 -6.44
N THR A 35 -5.01 -8.50 -5.11
CA THR A 35 -6.21 -8.64 -4.30
C THR A 35 -7.21 -7.52 -4.62
N ALA A 36 -6.78 -6.26 -4.56
CA ALA A 36 -7.65 -5.13 -4.87
C ALA A 36 -8.21 -5.18 -6.32
N ARG A 37 -7.43 -5.71 -7.27
CA ARG A 37 -7.79 -5.82 -8.68
C ARG A 37 -8.62 -7.03 -9.06
N THR A 38 -8.60 -8.13 -8.30
CA THR A 38 -9.18 -9.40 -8.75
C THR A 38 -10.23 -9.95 -7.80
N HIS A 39 -10.18 -9.61 -6.52
CA HIS A 39 -11.15 -10.12 -5.57
C HIS A 39 -12.53 -9.51 -5.79
N ALA A 40 -13.54 -10.38 -5.91
CA ALA A 40 -14.92 -10.00 -6.20
C ALA A 40 -15.45 -8.96 -5.22
N GLU A 41 -15.03 -9.04 -3.96
CA GLU A 41 -15.50 -8.14 -2.93
C GLU A 41 -15.03 -6.68 -3.12
N PHE A 42 -13.90 -6.42 -3.80
CA PHE A 42 -13.47 -5.06 -4.16
C PHE A 42 -14.24 -4.54 -5.38
N HIS A 43 -14.39 -5.40 -6.40
CA HIS A 43 -15.20 -5.10 -7.60
C HIS A 43 -16.65 -4.76 -7.25
N MET A 44 -17.30 -5.57 -6.42
CA MET A 44 -18.68 -5.34 -6.00
C MET A 44 -18.82 -4.03 -5.20
N ALA A 45 -17.82 -3.67 -4.41
CA ALA A 45 -17.82 -2.41 -3.69
C ALA A 45 -17.70 -1.22 -4.66
N GLY A 46 -16.78 -1.31 -5.63
CA GLY A 46 -16.62 -0.30 -6.70
C GLY A 46 -17.89 -0.13 -7.53
N ALA A 47 -18.46 -1.23 -8.04
CA ALA A 47 -19.67 -1.21 -8.89
C ALA A 47 -20.91 -0.60 -8.23
N ARG A 48 -20.97 -0.55 -6.89
CA ARG A 48 -22.07 0.11 -6.15
C ARG A 48 -21.91 1.62 -6.05
N GLN A 49 -20.73 2.16 -6.36
CA GLN A 49 -20.44 3.59 -6.26
C GLN A 49 -20.54 4.25 -7.63
N GLY A 50 -21.19 5.41 -7.69
CA GLY A 50 -21.27 6.21 -8.91
C GLY A 50 -20.03 7.08 -9.16
N ASN A 51 -19.04 7.06 -8.26
CA ASN A 51 -17.82 7.85 -8.36
C ASN A 51 -16.60 6.92 -8.40
N HIS A 52 -15.73 7.11 -9.39
CA HIS A 52 -14.53 6.29 -9.63
C HIS A 52 -13.25 6.91 -9.06
N ASP A 53 -13.35 8.08 -8.41
CA ASP A 53 -12.20 8.75 -7.80
C ASP A 53 -11.87 8.12 -6.43
N SER A 54 -10.71 7.47 -6.36
CA SER A 54 -10.25 6.79 -5.14
C SER A 54 -10.09 7.72 -3.94
N GLY A 55 -9.65 8.97 -4.16
CA GLY A 55 -9.49 9.97 -3.10
C GLY A 55 -10.83 10.36 -2.47
N HIS A 56 -11.83 10.63 -3.30
CA HIS A 56 -13.19 10.92 -2.88
C HIS A 56 -13.82 9.74 -2.15
N LEU A 57 -13.71 8.54 -2.68
CA LEU A 57 -14.20 7.32 -2.03
C LEU A 57 -13.53 7.09 -0.67
N SER A 58 -12.21 7.33 -0.56
CA SER A 58 -11.50 7.27 0.73
C SER A 58 -12.03 8.31 1.72
N THR A 59 -12.32 9.52 1.24
CA THR A 59 -12.91 10.59 2.06
C THR A 59 -14.30 10.21 2.58
N LEU A 60 -15.15 9.63 1.73
CA LEU A 60 -16.46 9.09 2.16
C LEU A 60 -16.29 7.95 3.17
N GLY A 61 -15.30 7.07 2.97
CA GLY A 61 -14.96 6.01 3.91
C GLY A 61 -14.60 6.54 5.30
N TRP A 62 -13.77 7.57 5.37
CA TRP A 62 -13.41 8.21 6.63
C TRP A 62 -14.61 8.89 7.30
N ARG A 63 -15.45 9.61 6.55
CA ARG A 63 -16.69 10.21 7.08
C ARG A 63 -17.60 9.14 7.70
N ALA A 64 -17.92 8.10 6.93
CA ALA A 64 -18.72 6.98 7.42
C ALA A 64 -18.10 6.29 8.65
N PHE A 65 -16.77 6.19 8.72
CA PHE A 65 -16.06 5.63 9.88
C PHE A 65 -16.28 6.50 11.13
N HIS A 66 -16.14 7.82 11.00
CA HIS A 66 -16.36 8.77 12.09
C HIS A 66 -17.83 8.81 12.55
N ASP A 67 -18.76 8.59 11.62
CA ASP A 67 -20.20 8.48 11.91
C ASP A 67 -20.59 7.11 12.52
N GLY A 68 -19.61 6.24 12.81
CA GLY A 68 -19.84 4.92 13.41
C GLY A 68 -20.36 3.86 12.42
N GLN A 69 -20.49 4.20 11.13
CA GLN A 69 -21.01 3.33 10.08
C GLN A 69 -19.92 2.37 9.55
N GLN A 70 -19.40 1.51 10.43
CA GLN A 70 -18.24 0.65 10.16
C GLN A 70 -18.34 -0.18 8.87
N ARG A 71 -19.52 -0.76 8.58
CA ARG A 71 -19.74 -1.56 7.37
C ARG A 71 -19.65 -0.71 6.10
N GLN A 72 -20.27 0.47 6.12
CA GLN A 72 -20.28 1.36 4.97
C GLN A 72 -18.90 1.96 4.72
N ALA A 73 -18.19 2.35 5.78
CA ALA A 73 -16.80 2.79 5.70
C ALA A 73 -15.91 1.73 5.03
N HIS A 74 -16.03 0.47 5.49
CA HIS A 74 -15.31 -0.66 4.90
C HIS A 74 -15.60 -0.80 3.40
N ASP A 75 -16.86 -0.66 2.97
CA ASP A 75 -17.23 -0.74 1.55
C ASP A 75 -16.67 0.43 0.72
N TYR A 76 -16.66 1.65 1.25
CA TYR A 76 -16.03 2.79 0.57
C TYR A 76 -14.52 2.61 0.38
N PHE A 77 -13.81 2.11 1.39
CA PHE A 77 -12.37 1.85 1.25
C PHE A 77 -12.07 0.74 0.24
N ARG A 78 -12.90 -0.32 0.17
CA ARG A 78 -12.79 -1.34 -0.88
C ARG A 78 -13.02 -0.76 -2.27
N ALA A 79 -14.02 0.09 -2.42
CA ALA A 79 -14.29 0.77 -3.68
C ALA A 79 -13.12 1.66 -4.10
N ALA A 80 -12.54 2.43 -3.18
CA ALA A 80 -11.37 3.24 -3.44
C ALA A 80 -10.19 2.40 -3.97
N LEU A 81 -9.96 1.22 -3.38
CA LEU A 81 -8.89 0.30 -3.78
C LEU A 81 -9.15 -0.43 -5.10
N HIS A 82 -10.40 -0.61 -5.48
CA HIS A 82 -10.74 -1.12 -6.81
C HIS A 82 -10.27 -0.17 -7.91
N TYR A 83 -10.46 1.14 -7.73
CA TYR A 83 -10.04 2.15 -8.72
C TYR A 83 -8.56 2.51 -8.61
N ASP A 84 -8.02 2.59 -7.40
CA ASP A 84 -6.59 2.78 -7.17
C ASP A 84 -6.05 1.85 -6.06
N PRO A 85 -5.42 0.74 -6.44
CA PRO A 85 -4.79 -0.19 -5.50
C PRO A 85 -3.63 0.39 -4.68
N TYR A 86 -3.06 1.53 -5.10
CA TYR A 86 -1.93 2.19 -4.43
C TYR A 86 -2.38 3.24 -3.41
N SER A 87 -3.69 3.41 -3.20
CA SER A 87 -4.25 4.34 -2.21
C SER A 87 -3.90 3.90 -0.77
N ILE A 88 -2.87 4.53 -0.21
CA ILE A 88 -2.39 4.31 1.17
C ILE A 88 -3.52 4.61 2.17
N SER A 89 -4.28 5.68 1.93
CA SER A 89 -5.41 6.09 2.79
C SER A 89 -6.48 5.01 2.86
N ALA A 90 -6.82 4.38 1.73
CA ALA A 90 -7.85 3.35 1.69
C ALA A 90 -7.40 2.05 2.36
N TRP A 91 -6.15 1.60 2.16
CA TRP A 91 -5.60 0.45 2.90
C TRP A 91 -5.56 0.71 4.42
N PHE A 92 -5.18 1.92 4.82
CA PHE A 92 -5.23 2.31 6.23
C PHE A 92 -6.68 2.29 6.76
N GLY A 93 -7.64 2.80 5.99
CA GLY A 93 -9.07 2.73 6.29
C GLY A 93 -9.61 1.31 6.45
N LEU A 94 -9.18 0.37 5.59
CA LEU A 94 -9.51 -1.06 5.75
C LEU A 94 -8.93 -1.63 7.04
N SER A 95 -7.73 -1.24 7.45
CA SER A 95 -7.16 -1.70 8.73
C SER A 95 -8.00 -1.25 9.93
N ARG A 96 -8.60 -0.05 9.86
CA ARG A 96 -9.45 0.53 10.91
C ARG A 96 -10.81 -0.14 11.00
N THR A 97 -11.33 -0.60 9.86
CA THR A 97 -12.67 -1.22 9.72
C THR A 97 -12.63 -2.75 9.66
N ALA A 98 -11.44 -3.35 9.76
CA ALA A 98 -11.23 -4.79 9.68
C ALA A 98 -11.93 -5.55 10.83
N ARG A 99 -12.61 -6.64 10.45
CA ARG A 99 -13.36 -7.50 11.39
C ARG A 99 -12.46 -8.38 12.25
N THR A 100 -11.28 -8.74 11.76
CA THR A 100 -10.35 -9.65 12.45
C THR A 100 -9.01 -8.98 12.69
N ARG A 101 -8.30 -9.44 13.73
CA ARG A 101 -6.93 -9.01 14.02
C ARG A 101 -5.97 -9.31 12.87
N GLN A 102 -6.17 -10.43 12.19
CA GLN A 102 -5.35 -10.83 11.05
C GLN A 102 -5.52 -9.88 9.87
N MET A 103 -6.77 -9.59 9.47
CA MET A 103 -7.05 -8.64 8.40
C MET A 103 -6.52 -7.24 8.72
N ARG A 104 -6.75 -6.76 9.95
CA ARG A 104 -6.23 -5.47 10.41
C ARG A 104 -4.72 -5.37 10.22
N ARG A 105 -3.98 -6.40 10.63
CA ARG A 105 -2.52 -6.45 10.50
C ARG A 105 -2.08 -6.46 9.04
N ALA A 106 -2.73 -7.28 8.20
CA ALA A 106 -2.43 -7.35 6.79
C ALA A 106 -2.63 -5.99 6.10
N TYR A 107 -3.79 -5.36 6.29
CA TYR A 107 -4.09 -4.06 5.68
C TYR A 107 -3.18 -2.93 6.17
N LEU A 108 -2.85 -2.91 7.47
CA LEU A 108 -1.92 -1.92 8.00
C LEU A 108 -0.51 -2.12 7.43
N GLN A 109 -0.05 -3.37 7.32
CA GLN A 109 1.25 -3.67 6.74
C GLN A 109 1.30 -3.25 5.27
N THR A 110 0.25 -3.51 4.50
CA THR A 110 0.14 -3.05 3.11
C THR A 110 0.24 -1.53 3.00
N ALA A 111 -0.47 -0.79 3.87
CA ALA A 111 -0.40 0.68 3.86
C ALA A 111 1.03 1.19 4.11
N ILE A 112 1.76 0.57 5.04
CA ILE A 112 3.16 0.90 5.33
C ILE A 112 4.07 0.53 4.16
N ASP A 113 3.92 -0.68 3.61
CA ASP A 113 4.72 -1.16 2.48
C ASP A 113 4.56 -0.22 1.26
N LEU A 114 3.33 0.24 0.99
CA LEU A 114 3.04 1.20 -0.09
C LEU A 114 3.55 2.61 0.21
N GLN A 115 3.47 3.08 1.46
CA GLN A 115 4.05 4.36 1.85
C GLN A 115 5.55 4.41 1.56
N HIS A 116 6.27 3.33 1.90
CA HIS A 116 7.69 3.22 1.57
C HIS A 116 7.92 3.20 0.05
N LEU A 117 7.15 2.41 -0.70
CA LEU A 117 7.25 2.35 -2.17
C LEU A 117 7.10 3.74 -2.80
N VAL A 118 6.02 4.46 -2.47
CA VAL A 118 5.72 5.77 -3.05
C VAL A 118 6.80 6.79 -2.68
N SER A 119 7.24 6.80 -1.42
CA SER A 119 8.28 7.72 -0.96
C SER A 119 9.63 7.49 -1.66
N ASP A 120 9.97 6.23 -1.92
CA ASP A 120 11.19 5.86 -2.64
C ASP A 120 11.13 6.22 -4.12
N LEU A 121 9.97 6.04 -4.77
CA LEU A 121 9.76 6.43 -6.16
C LEU A 121 9.83 7.95 -6.34
N SER A 122 9.23 8.73 -5.43
CA SER A 122 9.31 10.20 -5.46
C SER A 122 10.77 10.67 -5.40
N ARG A 123 11.55 10.12 -4.46
CA ARG A 123 12.97 10.49 -4.31
C ARG A 123 13.82 10.20 -5.55
N GLN A 124 13.46 9.15 -6.31
CA GLN A 124 14.18 8.78 -7.54
C GLN A 124 13.82 9.68 -8.73
N ASN A 125 12.63 10.27 -8.74
CA ASN A 125 12.18 11.16 -9.82
C ASN A 125 12.62 12.62 -9.64
N ASP A 126 13.11 12.98 -8.45
CA ASP A 126 13.63 14.32 -8.12
C ASP A 126 15.16 14.46 -8.38
N LEU A 127 15.80 13.44 -9.00
CA LEU A 127 17.24 13.39 -9.36
C LEU A 127 17.42 13.31 -10.88
#